data_AF-A0A6J4S4P2-F1
#
_entry.id   AF-A0A6J4S4P2-F1
#
_cell.length_a   1.000
_cell.length_b   1.000
_cell.length_c   1.000
_cell.angle_alpha   90.00
_cell.angle_beta   90.00
_cell.angle_gamma   90.00
#
_symmetry.space_group_name_H-M   'P 1'
#
loop_
_entity.id
_entity.type
_entity.pdbx_description
1 polymer ?
#
loop_
_entity_poly.entity_id
_entity_poly.type
_entity_poly.pdbx_seq_one_letter_code
_entity_poly.pdbx_strand_id
1 'polypeptide(L)'
;MSKLSLGRGLIIAVAVVSIVVPVGVDGLLYANAHMQNPLWLPHAKLHTAMSFHAAIALGAGSLALLAARWRRPERADLAITAFLATAFWAGLVLAGLWPGTAYFFAQDPAFADMSRPVILGLTIDPNAALAVVCVIVGWLGFVLAASGLKSTRPDTYRPRGAARVEATKG
;
A
#
# COMPACT_ATOMS: atom_id res chain seq x y z
N MET A 1 23.19 2.67 -1.10
CA MET A 1 21.83 2.78 -1.69
C MET A 1 21.35 4.23 -1.58
N SER A 2 20.73 4.81 -2.61
CA SER A 2 20.18 6.18 -2.51
C SER A 2 18.82 6.18 -1.80
N LYS A 3 18.42 7.30 -1.18
CA LYS A 3 17.09 7.47 -0.56
C LYS A 3 15.95 7.12 -1.53
N LEU A 4 16.09 7.53 -2.80
CA LEU A 4 15.15 7.18 -3.86
C LEU A 4 15.05 5.66 -4.08
N SER A 5 16.18 4.98 -4.23
CA SER A 5 16.19 3.52 -4.44
C SER A 5 15.65 2.75 -3.22
N LEU A 6 15.98 3.19 -2.00
CA LEU A 6 15.47 2.57 -0.77
C LEU A 6 13.97 2.77 -0.63
N GLY A 7 13.47 4.01 -0.80
CA GLY A 7 12.05 4.30 -0.69
C GLY A 7 11.21 3.53 -1.71
N ARG A 8 11.70 3.39 -2.95
CA ARG A 8 11.09 2.54 -3.97
C ARG A 8 11.05 1.08 -3.54
N GLY A 9 12.16 0.56 -3.00
CA GLY A 9 12.23 -0.81 -2.50
C GLY A 9 11.17 -1.10 -1.45
N LEU A 10 10.94 -0.16 -0.51
CA LEU A 10 9.90 -0.30 0.51
C LEU A 10 8.49 -0.32 -0.10
N ILE A 11 8.19 0.57 -1.05
CA ILE A 11 6.89 0.58 -1.73
C ILE A 11 6.68 -0.71 -2.53
N ILE A 12 7.70 -1.19 -3.25
CA ILE A 12 7.65 -2.46 -3.98
C ILE A 12 7.37 -3.62 -3.02
N ALA A 13 8.06 -3.67 -1.88
CA ALA A 13 7.85 -4.73 -0.89
C ALA A 13 6.40 -4.76 -0.41
N VAL A 14 5.83 -3.59 -0.07
CA VAL A 14 4.42 -3.50 0.34
C VAL A 14 3.48 -3.90 -0.80
N ALA A 15 3.73 -3.45 -2.04
CA ALA A 15 2.90 -3.80 -3.18
C ALA A 15 2.89 -5.31 -3.46
N VAL A 16 4.05 -5.98 -3.35
CA VAL A 16 4.16 -7.44 -3.48
C VAL A 16 3.43 -8.14 -2.33
N VAL A 17 3.58 -7.65 -1.10
CA VAL A 17 2.85 -8.16 0.07
C VAL A 17 1.33 -8.05 -0.13
N SER A 18 0.83 -6.94 -0.69
CA SER A 18 -0.60 -6.76 -1.02
C SER A 18 -1.12 -7.79 -2.03
N ILE A 19 -0.30 -8.19 -3.01
CA ILE A 19 -0.67 -9.19 -4.01
C ILE A 19 -0.68 -10.60 -3.40
N VAL A 20 0.34 -10.92 -2.62
CA VAL A 20 0.62 -12.31 -2.20
C VAL A 20 -0.09 -12.68 -0.92
N VAL A 21 -0.06 -11.82 0.10
CA VAL A 21 -0.46 -12.22 1.46
C VAL A 21 -1.95 -12.53 1.57
N PRO A 22 -2.90 -11.70 1.09
CA PRO A 22 -4.32 -12.02 1.23
C PRO A 22 -4.70 -13.35 0.56
N VAL A 23 -4.19 -13.61 -0.64
CA VAL A 23 -4.47 -14.85 -1.37
C VAL A 23 -3.76 -16.04 -0.73
N GLY A 24 -2.47 -15.88 -0.37
CA GLY A 24 -1.68 -16.95 0.22
C GLY A 24 -2.14 -17.34 1.61
N VAL A 25 -2.46 -16.36 2.45
CA VAL A 25 -2.87 -16.60 3.84
C VAL A 25 -4.34 -17.00 3.90
N ASP A 26 -5.26 -16.19 3.40
CA ASP A 26 -6.70 -16.46 3.58
C ASP A 26 -7.25 -17.41 2.52
N GLY A 27 -6.71 -17.37 1.30
CA GLY A 27 -7.11 -18.25 0.20
C GLY A 27 -6.52 -19.65 0.27
N LEU A 28 -5.32 -19.83 0.83
CA LEU A 28 -4.61 -21.10 0.86
C LEU A 28 -4.36 -21.62 2.28
N LEU A 29 -3.57 -20.91 3.10
CA LEU A 29 -3.16 -21.40 4.42
C LEU A 29 -4.33 -21.55 5.41
N TYR A 30 -5.23 -20.57 5.41
CA TYR A 30 -6.45 -20.54 6.22
C TYR A 30 -7.70 -20.63 5.33
N ALA A 31 -7.62 -21.40 4.24
CA ALA A 31 -8.74 -21.61 3.33
C ALA A 31 -9.98 -22.14 4.07
N ASN A 32 -9.80 -23.07 5.02
CA ASN A 32 -10.87 -23.62 5.85
C ASN A 32 -11.53 -22.56 6.76
N ALA A 33 -10.84 -21.46 7.06
CA ALA A 33 -11.40 -20.33 7.81
C ALA A 33 -12.13 -19.32 6.91
N HIS A 34 -11.87 -19.36 5.61
CA HIS A 34 -12.40 -18.42 4.63
C HIS A 34 -13.13 -19.14 3.49
N MET A 35 -12.46 -19.36 2.36
CA MET A 35 -13.09 -19.78 1.11
C MET A 35 -13.70 -21.20 1.18
N GLN A 36 -13.11 -22.08 1.96
CA GLN A 36 -13.56 -23.46 2.19
C GLN A 36 -14.41 -23.59 3.47
N ASN A 37 -14.63 -22.50 4.22
CA ASN A 37 -15.46 -22.53 5.42
C ASN A 37 -16.91 -22.92 5.05
N PRO A 38 -17.45 -24.05 5.54
CA PRO A 38 -18.81 -24.47 5.21
C PRO A 38 -19.88 -23.63 5.90
N LEU A 39 -19.52 -22.89 6.96
CA LEU A 39 -20.44 -22.05 7.73
C LEU A 39 -20.63 -20.66 7.09
N TRP A 40 -19.72 -20.24 6.21
CA TRP A 40 -19.84 -18.97 5.49
C TRP A 40 -20.87 -19.05 4.38
N LEU A 41 -21.85 -18.15 4.42
CA LEU A 41 -22.79 -17.96 3.32
C LEU A 41 -22.02 -17.65 2.02
N PRO A 42 -22.54 -18.08 0.85
CA PRO A 42 -21.91 -17.78 -0.45
C PRO A 42 -21.58 -16.29 -0.66
N HIS A 43 -22.40 -15.39 -0.11
CA HIS A 43 -22.16 -13.95 -0.20
C HIS A 43 -20.92 -13.48 0.60
N ALA A 44 -20.61 -14.08 1.75
CA ALA A 44 -19.39 -13.78 2.49
C ALA A 44 -18.15 -14.18 1.67
N LYS A 45 -18.20 -15.35 1.03
CA LYS A 45 -17.13 -15.83 0.14
C LYS A 45 -16.94 -14.91 -1.07
N LEU A 46 -18.02 -14.34 -1.61
CA LEU A 46 -17.94 -13.32 -2.67
C LEU A 46 -17.15 -12.09 -2.19
N HIS A 47 -17.48 -11.52 -1.03
CA HIS A 47 -16.75 -10.35 -0.49
C HIS A 47 -15.28 -10.65 -0.20
N THR A 48 -14.96 -11.87 0.25
CA THR A 48 -13.57 -12.30 0.44
C THR A 48 -12.83 -12.44 -0.88
N ALA A 49 -13.45 -13.06 -1.88
CA ALA A 49 -12.87 -13.13 -3.23
C ALA A 49 -12.69 -11.74 -3.85
N MET A 50 -13.66 -10.83 -3.69
CA MET A 50 -13.53 -9.42 -4.11
C MET A 50 -12.35 -8.76 -3.42
N SER A 51 -12.15 -9.01 -2.12
CA SER A 51 -11.02 -8.48 -1.35
C SER A 51 -9.68 -8.96 -1.88
N PHE A 52 -9.56 -10.23 -2.27
CA PHE A 52 -8.35 -10.76 -2.92
C PHE A 52 -8.03 -10.03 -4.23
N HIS A 53 -9.04 -9.89 -5.10
CA HIS A 53 -8.85 -9.22 -6.39
C HIS A 53 -8.56 -7.73 -6.23
N ALA A 54 -9.18 -7.06 -5.25
CA ALA A 54 -8.88 -5.68 -4.91
C ALA A 54 -7.42 -5.51 -4.45
N ALA A 55 -6.94 -6.39 -3.56
CA ALA A 55 -5.55 -6.35 -3.10
C ALA A 55 -4.54 -6.56 -4.24
N ILE A 56 -4.83 -7.52 -5.12
CA ILE A 56 -4.04 -7.78 -6.34
C ILE A 56 -4.04 -6.55 -7.25
N ALA A 57 -5.22 -6.00 -7.58
CA ALA A 57 -5.35 -4.88 -8.49
C ALA A 57 -4.62 -3.63 -7.97
N LEU A 58 -4.73 -3.35 -6.66
CA LEU A 58 -4.06 -2.22 -6.01
C LEU A 58 -2.54 -2.39 -5.98
N GLY A 59 -2.05 -3.57 -5.57
CA GLY A 59 -0.61 -3.86 -5.58
C GLY A 59 -0.01 -3.85 -6.99
N ALA A 60 -0.69 -4.48 -7.96
CA ALA A 60 -0.25 -4.48 -9.36
C ALA A 60 -0.28 -3.09 -9.97
N GLY A 61 -1.32 -2.29 -9.69
CA GLY A 61 -1.41 -0.89 -10.12
C GLY A 61 -0.28 -0.04 -9.56
N SER A 62 0.10 -0.26 -8.30
CA SER A 62 1.29 0.36 -7.68
C SER A 62 2.56 0.02 -8.46
N LEU A 63 2.82 -1.26 -8.70
CA LEU A 63 4.01 -1.71 -9.46
C LEU A 63 4.03 -1.16 -10.89
N ALA A 64 2.89 -1.18 -11.57
CA ALA A 64 2.74 -0.69 -12.94
C ALA A 64 3.04 0.82 -13.03
N LEU A 65 2.49 1.63 -12.13
CA LEU A 65 2.76 3.06 -12.07
C LEU A 65 4.24 3.34 -11.77
N LEU A 66 4.82 2.61 -10.80
CA LEU A 66 6.22 2.78 -10.44
C LEU A 66 7.17 2.41 -11.59
N ALA A 67 6.85 1.35 -12.33
CA ALA A 67 7.59 0.95 -13.52
C ALA A 67 7.48 2.00 -14.64
N ALA A 68 6.27 2.51 -14.91
CA ALA A 68 6.03 3.54 -15.91
C ALA A 68 6.79 4.85 -15.60
N ARG A 69 6.94 5.18 -14.31
CA ARG A 69 7.61 6.40 -13.83
C ARG A 69 9.03 6.14 -13.29
N TRP A 70 9.63 5.00 -13.62
CA TRP A 70 10.90 4.58 -13.02
C TRP A 70 12.06 5.54 -13.27
N ARG A 71 12.18 6.07 -14.50
CA ARG A 71 13.30 6.96 -14.88
C ARG A 71 13.12 8.41 -14.44
N ARG A 72 11.87 8.88 -14.40
CA ARG A 72 11.51 10.27 -14.10
C ARG A 72 10.28 10.31 -13.18
N PRO A 73 10.44 9.89 -11.91
CA PRO A 73 9.35 9.96 -10.94
C PRO A 73 9.09 11.40 -10.53
N GLU A 74 7.82 11.77 -10.46
CA GLU A 74 7.41 12.97 -9.74
C GLU A 74 6.96 12.62 -8.33
N ARG A 75 6.90 13.63 -7.44
CA ARG A 75 6.43 13.43 -6.07
C ARG A 75 5.00 12.89 -6.04
N ALA A 76 4.14 13.37 -6.95
CA ALA A 76 2.77 12.90 -7.08
C ALA A 76 2.70 11.41 -7.49
N ASP A 77 3.52 10.99 -8.47
CA ASP A 77 3.60 9.58 -8.87
C ASP A 77 3.95 8.67 -7.70
N LEU A 78 4.95 9.07 -6.89
CA LEU A 78 5.37 8.31 -5.71
C LEU A 78 4.28 8.25 -4.64
N ALA A 79 3.54 9.34 -4.43
CA ALA A 79 2.43 9.38 -3.48
C ALA A 79 1.30 8.42 -3.91
N ILE A 80 0.91 8.46 -5.19
CA ILE A 80 -0.12 7.57 -5.73
C ILE A 80 0.35 6.11 -5.67
N THR A 81 1.63 5.86 -5.99
CA THR A 81 2.21 4.51 -5.91
C THR A 81 2.13 3.96 -4.48
N ALA A 82 2.49 4.76 -3.47
CA ALA A 82 2.42 4.36 -2.07
C ALA A 82 0.98 4.21 -1.58
N PHE A 83 0.06 5.09 -2.00
CA PHE A 83 -1.36 4.95 -1.73
C PHE A 83 -1.90 3.62 -2.27
N LEU A 84 -1.65 3.32 -3.55
CA LEU A 84 -2.09 2.06 -4.16
C LEU A 84 -1.51 0.83 -3.44
N ALA A 85 -0.23 0.86 -3.06
CA ALA A 85 0.37 -0.24 -2.31
C ALA A 85 -0.29 -0.46 -0.94
N THR A 86 -0.73 0.62 -0.28
CA THR A 86 -1.20 0.61 1.12
C THR A 86 -2.72 0.62 1.27
N ALA A 87 -3.48 0.92 0.22
CA ALA A 87 -4.93 1.18 0.32
C ALA A 87 -5.73 -0.02 0.86
N PHE A 88 -5.40 -1.24 0.44
CA PHE A 88 -6.01 -2.46 0.98
C PHE A 88 -5.77 -2.60 2.50
N TRP A 89 -4.52 -2.39 2.92
CA TRP A 89 -4.12 -2.48 4.33
C TRP A 89 -4.78 -1.40 5.19
N ALA A 90 -4.88 -0.18 4.68
CA ALA A 90 -5.63 0.89 5.34
C ALA A 90 -7.11 0.52 5.48
N GLY A 91 -7.71 -0.07 4.44
CA GLY A 91 -9.07 -0.61 4.50
C GLY A 91 -9.23 -1.68 5.59
N LEU A 92 -8.27 -2.60 5.72
CA LEU A 92 -8.27 -3.60 6.77
C LEU A 92 -8.18 -2.96 8.17
N VAL A 93 -7.27 -2.00 8.40
CA VAL A 93 -7.20 -1.27 9.69
C VAL A 93 -8.49 -0.50 9.99
N LEU A 94 -9.16 0.05 8.98
CA LEU A 94 -10.41 0.79 9.18
C LEU A 94 -11.62 -0.13 9.33
N ALA A 95 -11.55 -1.39 8.88
CA ALA A 95 -12.64 -2.35 8.99
C ALA A 95 -13.07 -2.55 10.45
N GLY A 96 -12.13 -2.55 11.40
CA GLY A 96 -12.41 -2.71 12.84
C GLY A 96 -13.22 -1.57 13.46
N LEU A 97 -13.37 -0.43 12.77
CA LEU A 97 -14.28 0.65 13.19
C LEU A 97 -15.73 0.33 12.83
N TRP A 98 -15.96 -0.62 11.92
CA TRP A 98 -17.29 -1.01 11.49
C TRP A 98 -17.89 -2.02 12.48
N PRO A 99 -19.11 -1.77 13.02
CA PRO A 99 -19.74 -2.67 13.98
C PRO A 99 -19.90 -4.10 13.42
N GLY A 100 -19.56 -5.09 14.24
CA GLY A 100 -19.71 -6.50 13.91
C GLY A 100 -18.56 -7.10 13.08
N THR A 101 -17.47 -6.37 12.86
CA THR A 101 -16.24 -6.91 12.26
C THR A 101 -15.28 -7.44 13.33
N ALA A 102 -14.42 -8.39 12.96
CA ALA A 102 -13.37 -8.92 13.82
C ALA A 102 -12.10 -9.23 13.01
N TYR A 103 -10.93 -8.95 13.58
CA TYR A 103 -9.64 -9.28 12.97
C TYR A 103 -9.24 -10.74 13.16
N PHE A 104 -9.83 -11.40 14.13
CA PHE A 104 -9.58 -12.78 14.47
C PHE A 104 -10.86 -13.58 14.30
N PHE A 105 -10.74 -14.89 14.12
CA PHE A 105 -11.87 -15.83 14.00
C PHE A 105 -12.63 -16.05 15.33
N ALA A 106 -12.69 -15.02 16.16
CA ALA A 106 -13.43 -15.07 17.41
C ALA A 106 -14.88 -15.41 17.09
N GLN A 107 -15.41 -16.43 17.77
CA GLN A 107 -16.78 -16.93 17.62
C GLN A 107 -17.04 -17.76 16.35
N ASP A 108 -16.03 -18.09 15.55
CA ASP A 108 -16.18 -19.13 14.52
C ASP A 108 -16.09 -20.53 15.17
N PRO A 109 -17.16 -21.34 15.16
CA PRO A 109 -17.14 -22.68 15.77
C PRO A 109 -16.08 -23.60 15.16
N ALA A 110 -15.71 -23.40 13.88
CA ALA A 110 -14.68 -24.19 13.22
C ALA A 110 -13.25 -23.83 13.70
N PHE A 111 -13.10 -22.70 14.40
CA PHE A 111 -11.81 -22.20 14.93
C PHE A 111 -11.88 -21.88 16.42
N ALA A 112 -12.81 -22.50 17.15
CA ALA A 112 -13.02 -22.26 18.58
C ALA A 112 -11.77 -22.53 19.44
N ASP A 113 -10.92 -23.47 19.01
CA ASP A 113 -9.66 -23.82 19.69
C ASP A 113 -8.49 -22.90 19.31
N MET A 114 -8.67 -22.02 18.31
CA MET A 114 -7.62 -21.10 17.90
C MET A 114 -7.49 -19.97 18.91
N SER A 115 -6.38 -19.97 19.65
CA SER A 115 -6.06 -18.91 20.60
C SER A 115 -5.41 -17.73 19.90
N ARG A 116 -5.76 -16.51 20.32
CA ARG A 116 -5.09 -15.31 19.83
C ARG A 116 -3.62 -15.33 20.29
N PRO A 117 -2.66 -15.00 19.42
CA PRO A 117 -1.27 -14.85 19.81
C PRO A 117 -1.13 -13.78 20.90
N VAL A 118 -0.35 -14.10 21.93
CA VAL A 118 -0.01 -13.18 23.02
C VAL A 118 1.49 -12.93 23.01
N ILE A 119 1.90 -11.67 22.89
CA ILE A 119 3.30 -11.26 22.95
C ILE A 119 3.45 -10.28 24.11
N LEU A 120 4.31 -10.61 25.07
CA LEU A 120 4.54 -9.79 26.28
C LEU A 120 3.25 -9.48 27.06
N GLY A 121 2.29 -10.41 27.09
CA GLY A 121 1.01 -10.25 27.77
C GLY A 121 -0.05 -9.45 26.99
N LEU A 122 0.27 -8.99 25.78
CA LEU A 122 -0.66 -8.30 24.89
C LEU A 122 -1.18 -9.23 23.81
N THR A 123 -2.50 -9.28 23.67
CA THR A 123 -3.17 -9.98 22.57
C THR A 123 -2.91 -9.21 21.28
N ILE A 124 -2.42 -9.90 20.24
CA ILE A 124 -2.12 -9.31 18.94
C ILE A 124 -2.94 -10.02 17.88
N ASP A 125 -3.64 -9.23 17.07
CA ASP A 125 -4.28 -9.68 15.84
C ASP A 125 -3.23 -9.56 14.70
N PRO A 126 -2.65 -10.67 14.19
CA PRO A 126 -1.48 -10.61 13.32
C PRO A 126 -1.74 -9.90 11.98
N ASN A 127 -2.95 -10.05 11.43
CA ASN A 127 -3.39 -9.38 10.22
C ASN A 127 -3.50 -7.86 10.41
N ALA A 128 -4.06 -7.39 11.53
CA ALA A 128 -4.13 -5.97 11.85
C ALA A 128 -2.73 -5.38 12.08
N ALA A 129 -1.86 -6.10 12.80
CA ALA A 129 -0.48 -5.69 13.02
C ALA A 129 0.29 -5.58 11.68
N LEU A 130 0.17 -6.58 10.80
CA LEU A 130 0.76 -6.54 9.47
C LEU A 130 0.22 -5.37 8.64
N ALA A 131 -1.09 -5.12 8.69
CA ALA A 131 -1.71 -4.01 7.98
C ALA A 131 -1.13 -2.65 8.41
N VAL A 132 -0.99 -2.43 9.72
CA VAL A 132 -0.36 -1.21 10.26
C VAL A 132 1.09 -1.10 9.80
N VAL A 133 1.87 -2.19 9.86
CA VAL A 133 3.25 -2.22 9.37
C VAL A 133 3.31 -1.87 7.89
N CYS A 134 2.47 -2.47 7.04
CA CYS A 134 2.43 -2.19 5.61
C CYS A 134 2.09 -0.72 5.30
N VAL A 135 1.12 -0.15 6.01
CA VAL A 135 0.78 1.29 5.89
C VAL A 135 1.99 2.15 6.25
N ILE A 136 2.60 1.92 7.42
CA ILE A 136 3.77 2.68 7.87
C ILE A 136 4.94 2.54 6.88
N VAL A 137 5.29 1.31 6.49
CA VAL A 137 6.41 1.04 5.57
C VAL A 137 6.18 1.66 4.21
N GLY A 138 4.96 1.59 3.67
CA GLY A 138 4.63 2.18 2.36
C GLY A 138 4.77 3.71 2.37
N TRP A 139 4.26 4.37 3.41
CA TRP A 139 4.36 5.82 3.56
C TRP A 139 5.77 6.29 3.93
N LEU A 140 6.53 5.53 4.73
CA LEU A 140 7.96 5.76 4.93
C LEU A 140 8.72 5.64 3.61
N GLY A 141 8.38 4.64 2.79
CA GLY A 141 8.90 4.48 1.44
C GLY A 141 8.67 5.71 0.57
N PHE A 142 7.46 6.27 0.60
CA PHE A 142 7.14 7.54 -0.07
C PHE A 142 8.00 8.70 0.45
N VAL A 143 8.06 8.93 1.76
CA VAL A 143 8.82 10.03 2.35
C VAL A 143 10.30 9.95 1.96
N LEU A 144 10.91 8.77 2.10
CA LEU A 144 12.29 8.49 1.70
C LEU A 144 12.51 8.74 0.20
N ALA A 145 11.61 8.23 -0.65
CA ALA A 145 11.73 8.38 -2.09
C ALA A 145 11.59 9.84 -2.54
N ALA A 146 10.60 10.55 -2.00
CA ALA A 146 10.33 11.96 -2.29
C ALA A 146 11.47 12.87 -1.84
N SER A 147 12.05 12.63 -0.65
CA SER A 147 13.25 13.35 -0.18
C SER A 147 14.50 13.06 -1.00
N GLY A 148 14.51 11.96 -1.77
CA GLY A 148 15.59 11.60 -2.69
C GLY A 148 15.44 12.17 -4.09
N LEU A 149 14.32 12.83 -4.42
CA LEU A 149 14.13 13.50 -5.70
C LEU A 149 15.05 14.72 -5.79
N LYS A 150 15.81 14.83 -6.87
CA LYS A 150 16.52 16.07 -7.18
C LYS A 150 15.46 17.13 -7.48
N SER A 151 15.53 18.28 -6.82
CA SER A 151 14.70 19.42 -7.17
C SER A 151 14.97 19.76 -8.64
N THR A 152 14.00 19.49 -9.50
CA THR A 152 13.89 20.20 -10.77
C THR A 152 13.46 21.61 -10.39
N ARG A 153 14.41 22.45 -9.95
CA ARG A 153 14.17 23.89 -10.04
C ARG A 153 13.78 24.13 -11.49
N PRO A 154 12.66 24.81 -11.77
CA PRO A 154 12.49 25.37 -13.10
C PRO A 154 13.70 26.28 -13.27
N ASP A 155 14.60 25.93 -14.18
CA ASP A 155 15.63 26.85 -14.62
C ASP A 155 14.92 28.16 -14.90
N THR A 156 15.33 29.19 -14.18
CA THR A 156 14.78 30.54 -14.21
C THR A 156 14.31 30.84 -15.62
N TYR A 157 13.01 31.11 -15.78
CA TYR A 157 12.47 31.67 -17.00
C TYR A 157 13.38 32.84 -17.40
N ARG A 158 14.23 32.64 -18.41
CA ARG A 158 15.01 33.70 -19.05
C ARG A 158 14.04 34.29 -20.08
N PRO A 159 13.43 35.47 -19.84
CA PRO A 159 12.66 36.11 -20.89
C PRO A 159 13.58 36.31 -22.10
N ARG A 160 13.26 35.64 -23.22
CA ARG A 160 13.81 36.00 -24.52
C ARG A 160 13.23 37.36 -24.87
N GLY A 161 14.07 38.39 -24.94
CA GLY A 161 13.70 39.63 -25.63
C GLY A 161 13.66 40.90 -24.79
N ALA A 162 14.58 41.11 -23.84
CA ALA A 162 14.96 42.49 -23.52
C ALA A 162 15.81 43.01 -24.70
N ALA A 163 15.14 43.47 -25.75
CA ALA A 163 15.76 44.19 -26.84
C ALA A 163 16.53 45.39 -26.25
N ARG A 164 17.84 45.39 -26.48
CA ARG A 164 18.72 46.51 -26.18
C ARG A 164 18.30 47.67 -27.08
N VAL A 165 17.49 48.60 -26.56
CA VAL A 165 17.28 49.90 -27.18
C VAL A 165 18.60 50.67 -26.99
N GLU A 166 19.51 50.52 -27.93
CA GLU A 166 20.64 51.42 -28.07
C GLU A 166 20.12 52.74 -28.64
N ALA A 167 20.11 53.74 -27.76
CA ALA A 167 19.87 55.12 -28.12
C ALA A 167 21.02 55.61 -29.01
N THR A 168 20.78 55.73 -30.31
CA THR A 168 21.56 56.61 -31.17
C THR A 168 21.22 58.06 -30.83
N LYS A 169 22.06 58.68 -30.00
CA LYS A 169 22.27 60.13 -30.00
C LYS A 169 23.61 60.37 -30.70
N GLY A 170 23.57 61.11 -31.81
CA GLY A 170 24.72 61.49 -32.63
C GLY A 170 24.25 61.87 -34.01
#